data_AF-N1QXW7-F1
#
_entry.id   AF-N1QXW7-F1
#
_cell.length_a   1.000
_cell.length_b   1.000
_cell.length_c   1.000
_cell.angle_alpha   90.00
_cell.angle_beta   90.00
_cell.angle_gamma   90.00
#
_symmetry.space_group_name_H-M   'P 1'
#
loop_
_entity.id
_entity.type
_entity.pdbx_description
1 polymer ?
#
loop_
_entity_poly.entity_id
_entity_poly.type
_entity_poly.pdbx_seq_one_letter_code
_entity_poly.pdbx_strand_id
1 'polypeptide(L)'
;MRPRLVLFGDSITEQSFAPGGWGAALAEHFARQNKWPSAAIILITPPPIHEPARIRDIYGDNDPSRQPERTNEAAGTYAQACITVAKELGHPVIDIWTQMQQCPDWQTSALSDGLHFTPSGNKILFDEVLKTLESVGFSQHSLRSDLPLFHEIDPKDPLKAFEI
;
A
#
# COMPACT_ATOMS: atom_id res chain seq x y z
N MET A 1 -13.41 17.72 10.63
CA MET A 1 -12.36 16.74 10.99
C MET A 1 -11.53 16.46 9.76
N ARG A 2 -10.19 16.36 9.88
CA ARG A 2 -9.33 15.94 8.76
C ARG A 2 -9.62 14.48 8.40
N PRO A 3 -9.68 14.11 7.12
CA PRO A 3 -9.77 12.72 6.71
C PRO A 3 -8.56 11.95 7.24
N ARG A 4 -8.78 10.69 7.61
CA ARG A 4 -7.71 9.79 8.03
C ARG A 4 -7.80 8.57 7.15
N LEU A 5 -6.82 8.37 6.28
CA LEU A 5 -6.59 7.05 5.74
C LEU A 5 -6.00 6.22 6.88
N VAL A 6 -6.67 5.14 7.24
CA VAL A 6 -6.20 4.24 8.30
C VAL A 6 -5.80 2.94 7.63
N LEU A 7 -4.50 2.67 7.67
CA LEU A 7 -3.94 1.43 7.18
C LEU A 7 -3.91 0.44 8.34
N PHE A 8 -4.60 -0.69 8.19
CA PHE A 8 -4.52 -1.83 9.09
C PHE A 8 -4.03 -3.01 8.27
N GLY A 9 -3.01 -3.71 8.76
CA GLY A 9 -2.46 -4.87 8.05
C GLY A 9 -1.45 -5.64 8.88
N ASP A 10 -0.88 -6.66 8.25
CA ASP A 10 0.18 -7.53 8.79
C ASP A 10 1.58 -6.94 8.51
N SER A 11 2.60 -7.78 8.40
CA SER A 11 3.99 -7.38 8.09
C SER A 11 4.14 -6.50 6.83
N ILE A 12 3.17 -6.47 5.89
CA ILE A 12 3.16 -5.51 4.76
C ILE A 12 3.15 -4.04 5.25
N THR A 13 2.49 -3.78 6.38
CA THR A 13 2.37 -2.43 6.93
C THR A 13 3.55 -2.01 7.80
N GLU A 14 4.32 -2.98 8.32
CA GLU A 14 5.40 -2.76 9.28
C GLU A 14 6.43 -1.75 8.75
N GLN A 15 6.79 -1.87 7.48
CA GLN A 15 7.77 -0.99 6.83
C GLN A 15 7.14 0.05 5.89
N SER A 16 5.81 0.21 5.91
CA SER A 16 5.11 1.12 4.99
C SER A 16 5.56 2.59 5.12
N PHE A 17 6.10 3.00 6.27
CA PHE A 17 6.67 4.33 6.52
C PHE A 17 8.20 4.37 6.61
N ALA A 18 8.89 3.26 6.32
CA ALA A 18 10.34 3.28 6.17
C ALA A 18 10.74 4.15 4.96
N PRO A 19 12.00 4.62 4.84
CA PRO A 19 12.46 5.37 3.68
C PRO A 19 12.17 4.62 2.37
N GLY A 20 11.35 5.21 1.49
CA GLY A 20 10.92 4.59 0.23
C GLY A 20 9.68 3.67 0.32
N GLY A 21 9.05 3.59 1.49
CA GLY A 21 7.84 2.79 1.71
C GLY A 21 6.58 3.39 1.09
N TRP A 22 5.65 2.52 0.69
CA TRP A 22 4.40 2.90 0.01
C TRP A 22 3.48 3.79 0.85
N GLY A 23 3.44 3.60 2.18
CA GLY A 23 2.61 4.38 3.10
C GLY A 23 3.07 5.83 3.23
N ALA A 24 4.40 6.06 3.25
CA ALA A 24 4.98 7.40 3.22
C ALA A 24 4.71 8.09 1.87
N ALA A 25 4.90 7.38 0.75
CA ALA A 25 4.60 7.91 -0.58
C ALA A 25 3.11 8.26 -0.74
N LEU A 26 2.23 7.42 -0.20
CA LEU A 26 0.79 7.65 -0.20
C LEU A 26 0.41 8.87 0.65
N ALA A 27 0.98 8.99 1.85
CA ALA A 27 0.76 10.14 2.72
C ALA A 27 1.22 11.45 2.04
N GLU A 28 2.39 11.44 1.39
CA GLU A 28 2.90 12.58 0.63
C GLU A 28 1.97 12.95 -0.54
N HIS A 29 1.51 11.95 -1.29
CA HIS A 29 0.62 12.13 -2.44
C HIS A 29 -0.70 12.83 -2.05
N PHE A 30 -1.20 12.60 -0.83
CA PHE A 30 -2.48 13.14 -0.36
C PHE A 30 -2.36 14.20 0.75
N ALA A 31 -1.15 14.66 1.10
CA ALA A 31 -0.86 15.52 2.26
C ALA A 31 -1.57 16.89 2.31
N ARG A 32 -2.31 17.28 1.24
CA ARG A 32 -2.92 18.60 1.10
C ARG A 32 -4.33 18.54 0.50
N GLN A 33 -5.13 17.54 0.85
CA GLN A 33 -6.39 17.25 0.17
C GLN A 33 -7.56 17.09 1.18
N ASN A 34 -8.69 17.80 0.98
CA ASN A 34 -9.87 17.75 1.88
C ASN A 34 -11.18 17.46 1.14
N LYS A 35 -11.90 16.37 1.52
CA LYS A 35 -13.37 16.15 1.36
C LYS A 35 -13.80 14.69 1.65
N TRP A 36 -14.14 14.27 2.88
CA TRP A 36 -14.67 12.88 3.09
C TRP A 36 -15.64 12.76 4.29
N PRO A 37 -16.94 12.49 4.07
CA PRO A 37 -17.91 12.27 5.15
C PRO A 37 -17.94 10.81 5.68
N SER A 38 -17.34 9.85 4.97
CA SER A 38 -17.27 8.43 5.33
C SER A 38 -15.90 7.80 4.99
N ALA A 39 -15.53 6.71 5.66
CA ALA A 39 -14.28 5.99 5.42
C ALA A 39 -14.44 4.97 4.29
N ALA A 40 -13.52 4.97 3.32
CA ALA A 40 -13.39 3.89 2.35
C ALA A 40 -12.55 2.75 2.97
N ILE A 41 -13.04 1.51 2.87
CA ILE A 41 -12.33 0.30 3.31
C ILE A 41 -11.81 -0.39 2.06
N ILE A 42 -10.48 -0.56 1.98
CA ILE A 42 -9.80 -1.30 0.92
C ILE A 42 -8.98 -2.39 1.60
N LEU A 43 -9.17 -3.64 1.18
CA LEU A 43 -8.38 -4.76 1.68
C LEU A 43 -7.16 -4.97 0.80
N ILE A 44 -6.04 -5.40 1.38
CA ILE A 44 -4.82 -5.76 0.67
C ILE A 44 -4.50 -7.20 1.10
N THR A 45 -4.27 -8.09 0.15
CA THR A 45 -3.87 -9.48 0.45
C THR A 45 -2.44 -9.53 1.04
N PRO A 46 -2.05 -10.58 1.77
CA PRO A 46 -0.64 -10.81 2.09
C PRO A 46 0.20 -10.89 0.80
N PRO A 47 1.52 -10.62 0.87
CA PRO A 47 2.36 -10.67 -0.31
C PRO A 47 2.78 -12.11 -0.61
N PRO A 48 3.35 -12.39 -1.79
CA PRO A 48 3.98 -13.69 -1.99
C PRO A 48 5.22 -13.82 -1.10
N ILE A 49 5.58 -15.05 -0.74
CA ILE A 49 6.74 -15.36 0.09
C ILE A 49 7.82 -16.05 -0.75
N HIS A 50 9.04 -15.53 -0.72
CA HIS A 50 10.18 -16.24 -1.28
C HIS A 50 10.90 -17.02 -0.18
N GLU A 51 10.46 -18.27 0.02
CA GLU A 51 10.92 -19.17 1.09
C GLU A 51 12.45 -19.30 1.19
N PRO A 52 13.22 -19.54 0.11
CA PRO A 52 14.68 -19.55 0.18
C PRO A 52 15.32 -18.29 0.77
N ALA A 53 14.84 -17.10 0.40
CA ALA A 53 15.33 -15.85 0.97
C ALA A 53 14.89 -15.69 2.42
N ARG A 54 13.67 -16.11 2.73
CA ARG A 54 13.10 -16.03 4.08
C ARG A 54 13.81 -16.93 5.10
N ILE A 55 14.15 -18.15 4.70
CA ILE A 55 14.93 -19.09 5.52
C ILE A 55 16.30 -18.49 5.82
N ARG A 56 16.96 -17.90 4.81
CA ARG A 56 18.27 -17.24 5.01
C ARG A 56 18.16 -16.04 5.95
N ASP A 57 17.12 -15.22 5.82
CA ASP A 57 16.90 -14.07 6.71
C ASP A 57 16.69 -14.48 8.18
N ILE A 58 15.81 -15.45 8.42
CA ILE A 58 15.45 -15.85 9.79
C ILE A 58 16.55 -16.66 10.47
N TYR A 59 17.22 -17.53 9.73
CA TYR A 59 18.10 -18.51 10.33
C TYR A 59 19.58 -18.32 9.97
N GLY A 60 19.90 -17.50 8.97
CA GLY A 60 21.25 -17.37 8.40
C GLY A 60 21.63 -18.54 7.48
N ASP A 61 22.80 -18.45 6.88
CA ASP A 61 23.37 -19.54 6.08
C ASP A 61 23.79 -20.68 7.01
N ASN A 62 23.50 -21.93 6.62
CA ASN A 62 23.86 -23.20 7.28
C ASN A 62 22.76 -23.83 8.16
N ASP A 63 21.76 -24.43 7.52
CA ASP A 63 21.26 -25.79 7.83
C ASP A 63 20.13 -26.15 6.83
N PRO A 64 20.34 -27.15 5.93
CA PRO A 64 19.34 -27.55 4.93
C PRO A 64 18.09 -28.22 5.53
N SER A 65 18.08 -28.53 6.84
CA SER A 65 16.90 -29.06 7.54
C SER A 65 15.90 -27.98 7.96
N ARG A 66 16.28 -26.70 7.85
CA ARG A 66 15.42 -25.57 8.25
C ARG A 66 14.24 -25.43 7.31
N GLN A 67 13.06 -25.36 7.91
CA GLN A 67 11.80 -25.16 7.23
C GLN A 67 11.40 -23.68 7.29
N PRO A 68 10.74 -23.16 6.25
CA PRO A 68 10.20 -21.82 6.30
C PRO A 68 9.08 -21.76 7.36
N GLU A 69 9.10 -20.70 8.16
CA GLU A 69 8.06 -20.37 9.13
C GLU A 69 6.79 -19.82 8.46
N ARG A 70 6.89 -19.42 7.19
CA ARG A 70 5.81 -18.98 6.30
C ARG A 70 6.00 -19.55 4.91
N THR A 71 4.95 -20.08 4.30
CA THR A 71 5.01 -20.60 2.91
C THR A 71 4.25 -19.70 1.94
N ASN A 72 4.68 -19.71 0.67
CA ASN A 72 3.96 -18.96 -0.38
C ASN A 72 2.56 -19.55 -0.63
N GLU A 73 2.43 -20.87 -0.48
CA GLU A 73 1.16 -21.59 -0.58
C GLU A 73 0.16 -21.15 0.50
N ALA A 74 0.62 -21.07 1.76
CA ALA A 74 -0.21 -20.57 2.85
C ALA A 74 -0.60 -19.10 2.62
N ALA A 75 0.35 -18.26 2.19
CA ALA A 75 0.07 -16.87 1.83
C ALA A 75 -1.00 -16.77 0.73
N GLY A 76 -0.94 -17.62 -0.30
CA GLY A 76 -1.97 -17.69 -1.35
C GLY A 76 -3.34 -18.11 -0.83
N THR A 77 -3.40 -19.05 0.12
CA THR A 77 -4.66 -19.45 0.77
C THR A 77 -5.29 -18.28 1.55
N TYR A 78 -4.48 -17.53 2.30
CA TYR A 78 -4.94 -16.33 3.01
C TYR A 78 -5.33 -15.20 2.06
N ALA A 79 -4.60 -15.01 0.95
CA ALA A 79 -4.95 -14.05 -0.09
C ALA A 79 -6.33 -14.35 -0.67
N GLN A 80 -6.61 -15.62 -0.97
CA GLN A 80 -7.92 -16.04 -1.48
C GLN A 80 -9.04 -15.80 -0.46
N ALA A 81 -8.80 -16.08 0.83
CA ALA A 81 -9.77 -15.81 1.89
C ALA A 81 -10.05 -14.30 2.04
N CYS A 82 -9.01 -13.46 2.00
CA CYS A 82 -9.12 -12.00 2.02
C CYS A 82 -9.96 -11.47 0.85
N ILE A 83 -9.71 -11.98 -0.37
CA ILE A 83 -10.50 -11.63 -1.57
C ILE A 83 -11.96 -12.02 -1.41
N THR A 84 -12.25 -13.20 -0.87
CA THR A 84 -13.63 -13.67 -0.63
C THR A 84 -14.35 -12.74 0.34
N VAL A 85 -13.75 -12.44 1.49
CA VAL A 85 -14.34 -11.54 2.49
C VAL A 85 -14.58 -10.14 1.92
N ALA A 86 -13.62 -9.59 1.18
CA ALA A 86 -13.78 -8.29 0.55
C ALA A 86 -15.00 -8.26 -0.40
N LYS A 87 -15.15 -9.31 -1.22
CA LYS A 87 -16.29 -9.45 -2.14
C LYS A 87 -17.61 -9.60 -1.39
N GLU A 88 -17.67 -10.43 -0.35
CA GLU A 88 -18.88 -10.62 0.48
C GLU A 88 -19.34 -9.33 1.15
N LEU A 89 -18.39 -8.50 1.59
CA LEU A 89 -18.65 -7.21 2.25
C LEU A 89 -18.84 -6.05 1.26
N GLY A 90 -18.65 -6.28 -0.05
CA GLY A 90 -18.75 -5.25 -1.07
C GLY A 90 -17.64 -4.19 -1.00
N HIS A 91 -16.45 -4.56 -0.52
CA HIS A 91 -15.28 -3.69 -0.44
C HIS A 91 -14.25 -4.01 -1.54
N PRO A 92 -13.55 -3.01 -2.08
CA PRO A 92 -12.41 -3.24 -2.97
C PRO A 92 -11.31 -4.05 -2.29
N VAL A 93 -10.59 -4.84 -3.09
CA VAL A 93 -9.43 -5.62 -2.65
C VAL A 93 -8.30 -5.54 -3.66
N ILE A 94 -7.09 -5.36 -3.15
CA ILE A 94 -5.84 -5.41 -3.90
C ILE A 94 -5.23 -6.79 -3.69
N ASP A 95 -5.23 -7.60 -4.75
CA ASP A 95 -4.59 -8.91 -4.75
C ASP A 95 -3.10 -8.81 -5.05
N ILE A 96 -2.33 -8.26 -4.10
CA ILE A 96 -0.89 -8.06 -4.26
C ILE A 96 -0.14 -9.40 -4.38
N TRP A 97 -0.65 -10.48 -3.76
CA TRP A 97 -0.12 -11.83 -3.92
C TRP A 97 -0.03 -12.23 -5.39
N THR A 98 -1.13 -12.10 -6.15
CA THR A 98 -1.16 -12.43 -7.58
C THR A 98 -0.41 -11.39 -8.42
N GLN A 99 -0.65 -10.09 -8.17
CA GLN A 99 -0.09 -9.01 -9.00
C GLN A 99 1.44 -9.00 -8.98
N MET A 100 2.04 -9.16 -7.80
CA MET A 100 3.50 -9.16 -7.68
C MET A 100 4.13 -10.33 -8.44
N GLN A 101 3.50 -11.51 -8.42
CA GLN A 101 3.99 -12.70 -9.11
C GLN A 101 3.87 -12.65 -10.65
N GLN A 102 3.23 -11.62 -11.21
CA GLN A 102 3.26 -11.36 -12.66
C GLN A 102 4.61 -10.79 -13.13
N CYS A 103 5.44 -10.30 -12.20
CA CYS A 103 6.78 -9.84 -12.49
C CYS A 103 7.74 -11.05 -12.54
N PRO A 104 8.46 -11.31 -13.66
CA PRO A 104 9.25 -12.54 -13.83
C PRO A 104 10.32 -12.81 -12.75
N ASP A 105 10.82 -11.77 -12.08
CA ASP A 105 11.90 -11.83 -11.10
C ASP A 105 11.47 -11.37 -9.69
N TRP A 106 10.16 -11.35 -9.42
CA TRP A 106 9.55 -10.80 -8.20
C TRP A 106 10.22 -11.26 -6.91
N GLN A 107 10.68 -12.50 -6.86
CA GLN A 107 11.34 -13.10 -5.70
C GLN A 107 12.52 -12.28 -5.18
N THR A 108 13.23 -11.61 -6.09
CA THR A 108 14.46 -10.85 -5.79
C THR A 108 14.33 -9.38 -6.15
N SER A 109 13.52 -9.05 -7.17
CA SER A 109 13.30 -7.66 -7.57
C SER A 109 12.28 -6.98 -6.68
N ALA A 110 11.24 -7.69 -6.22
CA ALA A 110 10.17 -7.13 -5.40
C ALA A 110 10.35 -7.38 -3.90
N LEU A 111 11.08 -8.44 -3.50
CA LEU A 111 11.32 -8.80 -2.09
C LEU A 111 12.80 -8.70 -1.71
N SER A 112 13.05 -8.13 -0.53
CA SER A 112 14.40 -7.90 0.01
C SER A 112 14.95 -9.09 0.80
N ASP A 113 14.10 -9.71 1.61
CA ASP A 113 14.43 -10.81 2.52
C ASP A 113 13.46 -12.02 2.35
N GLY A 114 12.73 -12.03 1.25
CA GLY A 114 11.69 -13.01 0.95
C GLY A 114 10.32 -12.74 1.58
N LEU A 115 10.15 -11.61 2.27
CA LEU A 115 8.86 -11.14 2.77
C LEU A 115 8.66 -9.63 2.54
N HIS A 116 9.63 -8.80 2.93
CA HIS A 116 9.53 -7.34 2.89
C HIS A 116 9.86 -6.78 1.51
N PHE A 117 9.15 -5.72 1.13
CA PHE A 117 9.26 -5.15 -0.20
C PHE A 117 10.56 -4.36 -0.39
N THR A 118 11.18 -4.54 -1.55
CA THR A 118 12.16 -3.59 -2.09
C THR A 118 11.46 -2.29 -2.53
N PRO A 119 12.20 -1.24 -2.96
CA PRO A 119 11.58 -0.10 -3.62
C PRO A 119 10.73 -0.48 -4.84
N SER A 120 11.15 -1.47 -5.63
CA SER A 120 10.37 -1.96 -6.78
C SER A 120 9.10 -2.68 -6.33
N GLY A 121 9.16 -3.50 -5.28
CA GLY A 121 7.97 -4.14 -4.70
C GLY A 121 6.98 -3.13 -4.13
N ASN A 122 7.49 -2.11 -3.44
CA ASN A 122 6.67 -0.99 -2.94
C ASN A 122 5.98 -0.24 -4.09
N LYS A 123 6.66 -0.05 -5.22
CA LYS A 123 6.07 0.60 -6.40
C LYS A 123 4.89 -0.20 -6.96
N ILE A 124 4.99 -1.53 -7.03
CA ILE A 124 3.88 -2.39 -7.49
C ILE A 124 2.65 -2.14 -6.61
N LEU A 125 2.79 -2.20 -5.29
CA LEU A 125 1.67 -1.96 -4.38
C LEU A 125 1.13 -0.53 -4.49
N PHE A 126 2.01 0.47 -4.57
CA PHE A 126 1.61 1.87 -4.73
C PHE A 126 0.74 2.09 -5.97
N ASP A 127 1.15 1.56 -7.12
CA ASP A 127 0.39 1.69 -8.37
C ASP A 127 -0.99 1.03 -8.25
N GLU A 128 -1.11 -0.12 -7.58
CA GLU A 128 -2.40 -0.79 -7.34
C GLU A 128 -3.29 -0.04 -6.34
N VAL A 129 -2.69 0.57 -5.31
CA VAL A 129 -3.41 1.43 -4.36
C VAL A 129 -4.00 2.64 -5.07
N LEU A 130 -3.24 3.32 -5.92
CA LEU A 130 -3.75 4.46 -6.69
C LEU A 130 -4.93 4.06 -7.58
N LYS A 131 -4.80 2.98 -8.36
CA LYS A 131 -5.90 2.48 -9.21
C LYS A 131 -7.15 2.14 -8.40
N THR A 132 -6.97 1.52 -7.24
CA THR A 132 -8.10 1.11 -6.39
C THR A 132 -8.78 2.32 -5.76
N LEU A 133 -7.99 3.29 -5.29
CA LEU A 133 -8.49 4.57 -4.81
C LEU A 133 -9.29 5.30 -5.89
N GLU A 134 -8.78 5.38 -7.12
CA GLU A 134 -9.51 5.99 -8.24
C GLU A 134 -10.85 5.30 -8.50
N SER A 135 -10.90 3.97 -8.41
CA SER A 135 -12.14 3.20 -8.64
C SER A 135 -13.23 3.49 -7.59
N VAL A 136 -12.85 3.94 -6.40
CA VAL A 136 -13.79 4.39 -5.35
C VAL A 136 -14.00 5.91 -5.34
N GLY A 137 -13.56 6.61 -6.40
CA GLY A 137 -13.70 8.05 -6.54
C GLY A 137 -12.67 8.87 -5.77
N PHE A 138 -11.55 8.26 -5.35
CA PHE A 138 -10.44 8.91 -4.66
C PHE A 138 -9.26 9.11 -5.65
N SER A 139 -9.25 10.25 -6.32
CA SER A 139 -8.14 10.68 -7.19
C SER A 139 -7.61 12.05 -6.81
N GLN A 140 -6.35 12.35 -7.15
CA GLN A 140 -5.76 13.66 -6.89
C GLN A 140 -6.59 14.82 -7.48
N HIS A 141 -7.25 14.60 -8.61
CA HIS A 141 -8.11 15.61 -9.27
C HIS A 141 -9.50 15.73 -8.64
N SER A 142 -10.00 14.67 -8.01
CA SER A 142 -11.29 14.69 -7.29
C SER A 142 -11.20 15.44 -5.95
N LEU A 143 -9.99 15.59 -5.44
CA LEU A 143 -9.70 16.19 -4.16
C LEU A 143 -9.43 17.69 -4.30
N ARG A 144 -9.91 18.47 -3.33
CA ARG A 144 -9.62 19.90 -3.26
C ARG A 144 -8.40 20.13 -2.37
N SER A 145 -7.53 21.02 -2.82
CA SER A 145 -6.42 21.50 -1.99
C SER A 145 -6.92 21.98 -0.63
N ASP A 146 -6.21 21.60 0.43
CA ASP A 146 -6.51 22.03 1.80
C ASP A 146 -6.36 23.54 1.98
N LEU A 147 -5.46 24.14 1.22
CA LEU A 147 -5.12 25.56 1.23
C LEU A 147 -5.00 26.05 -0.21
N PRO A 148 -5.23 27.35 -0.47
CA PRO A 148 -4.96 27.94 -1.77
C PRO A 148 -3.49 27.72 -2.18
N LEU A 149 -3.27 27.54 -3.48
CA LEU A 149 -1.93 27.52 -4.03
C LEU A 149 -1.29 28.89 -3.84
N PHE A 150 0.04 28.94 -3.65
CA PHE A 150 0.73 30.20 -3.37
C PHE A 150 0.46 31.28 -4.43
N HIS A 151 0.33 30.90 -5.70
CA HIS A 151 0.02 31.82 -6.79
C HIS A 151 -1.45 32.27 -6.85
N GLU A 152 -2.34 31.67 -6.05
CA GLU A 152 -3.75 32.06 -5.89
C GLU A 152 -3.93 33.07 -4.73
N ILE A 153 -2.89 33.27 -3.92
CA ILE A 153 -2.89 34.23 -2.80
C ILE A 153 -2.53 35.61 -3.33
N ASP A 154 -3.48 36.54 -3.33
CA ASP A 154 -3.21 37.96 -3.60
C ASP A 154 -2.37 38.53 -2.43
N PRO A 155 -1.14 39.02 -2.65
CA PRO A 155 -0.32 39.57 -1.57
C PRO A 155 -0.93 40.83 -0.94
N LYS A 156 -1.87 41.49 -1.61
CA LYS A 156 -2.59 42.68 -1.09
C LYS A 156 -3.87 42.31 -0.34
N ASP A 157 -4.40 41.11 -0.58
CA ASP A 157 -5.59 40.58 0.08
C ASP A 157 -5.48 39.05 0.25
N PRO A 158 -4.56 38.58 1.12
CA PRO A 158 -4.24 37.17 1.19
C PRO A 158 -5.37 36.33 1.79
N LEU A 159 -6.24 36.94 2.62
CA LEU A 159 -7.32 36.24 3.32
C LEU A 159 -8.41 35.77 2.37
N LYS A 160 -8.65 36.49 1.27
CA LYS A 160 -9.65 36.16 0.25
C LYS A 160 -9.46 34.76 -0.33
N ALA A 161 -8.22 34.30 -0.46
CA ALA A 161 -7.90 32.97 -0.98
C ALA A 161 -8.29 31.82 -0.02
N PHE A 162 -8.65 32.12 1.23
CA PHE A 162 -9.04 31.15 2.26
C PHE A 162 -10.56 31.12 2.53
N GLU A 163 -11.38 31.91 1.81
CA GLU A 163 -12.85 32.00 1.99
C GLU A 163 -13.64 30.87 1.29
N ILE A 164 -13.06 29.67 1.15
CA ILE A 164 -13.58 28.53 0.35
C ILE A 164 -14.56 27.63 1.12
#